data_AF-A0A7S3XBE8-F1
#
_entry.id   AF-A0A7S3XBE8-F1
#
_cell.length_a   1.000
_cell.length_b   1.000
_cell.length_c   1.000
_cell.angle_alpha   90.00
_cell.angle_beta   90.00
_cell.angle_gamma   90.00
#
_symmetry.space_group_name_H-M   'P 1'
#
loop_
_entity.id
_entity.type
_entity.pdbx_description
1 polymer ?
#
loop_
_entity_poly.entity_id
_entity_poly.type
_entity_poly.pdbx_seq_one_letter_code
_entity_poly.pdbx_strand_id
1 'polypeptide(L)'
;MGAWLWRAFALVFGIVALVEADESTHKYADGEVVKLYVNKVGPYNNPQETYNYYELPFCKPPEALGHKPKRKWGGLGEVLQGNELIDSEIQIQFKSECTRNEEPT
;
A
#
# COMPACT_ATOMS: atom_id res chain seq x y z
N MET A 1 -49.47 3.29 0.12
CA MET A 1 -48.34 3.34 -0.84
C MET A 1 -47.05 3.99 -0.30
N GLY A 2 -46.98 4.49 0.95
CA GLY A 2 -45.80 5.23 1.44
C GLY A 2 -44.72 4.41 2.18
N ALA A 3 -45.09 3.31 2.85
CA ALA A 3 -44.15 2.56 3.69
C ALA A 3 -43.08 1.78 2.91
N TRP A 4 -43.40 1.33 1.69
CA TRP A 4 -42.46 0.62 0.81
C TRP A 4 -41.40 1.57 0.24
N LEU A 5 -41.78 2.80 -0.08
CA LEU A 5 -40.85 3.84 -0.54
C LEU A 5 -39.86 4.21 0.57
N TRP A 6 -40.32 4.39 1.81
CA TRP A 6 -39.43 4.72 2.92
C TRP A 6 -38.48 3.58 3.28
N ARG A 7 -38.97 2.33 3.21
CA ARG A 7 -38.13 1.14 3.39
C ARG A 7 -37.09 0.99 2.29
N ALA A 8 -37.46 1.25 1.03
CA ALA A 8 -36.52 1.25 -0.08
C ALA A 8 -35.48 2.37 0.08
N PHE A 9 -35.89 3.56 0.52
CA PHE A 9 -34.98 4.68 0.75
C PHE A 9 -33.99 4.41 1.89
N ALA A 10 -34.48 3.82 3.00
CA ALA A 10 -33.62 3.40 4.12
C ALA A 10 -32.63 2.30 3.72
N LEU A 11 -33.06 1.34 2.88
CA LEU A 11 -32.19 0.30 2.31
C LEU A 11 -31.10 0.90 1.43
N VAL A 12 -31.44 1.83 0.52
CA VAL A 12 -30.47 2.49 -0.35
C VAL A 12 -29.47 3.32 0.47
N PHE A 13 -29.94 4.07 1.47
CA PHE A 13 -29.06 4.86 2.34
C PHE A 13 -28.09 3.98 3.16
N GLY A 14 -28.55 2.82 3.65
CA GLY A 14 -27.71 1.84 4.33
C GLY A 14 -26.62 1.24 3.43
N ILE A 15 -26.91 1.02 2.13
CA ILE A 15 -25.93 0.47 1.17
C ILE A 15 -24.85 1.51 0.83
N VAL A 16 -25.20 2.79 0.70
CA VAL A 16 -24.24 3.86 0.40
C VAL A 16 -23.27 4.09 1.56
N ALA A 17 -23.71 3.87 2.80
CA ALA A 17 -22.85 3.97 3.99
C ALA A 17 -21.82 2.84 4.14
N LEU A 18 -21.89 1.78 3.31
CA LEU A 18 -20.95 0.64 3.34
C LEU A 18 -19.75 0.80 2.41
N VAL A 19 -19.59 1.95 1.75
CA VAL A 19 -18.40 2.20 0.92
C VAL A 19 -17.23 2.57 1.83
N GLU A 20 -16.45 1.57 2.23
CA GLU A 20 -15.11 1.80 2.77
C GLU A 20 -14.13 2.13 1.63
N ALA A 21 -13.37 3.19 1.83
CA ALA A 21 -12.20 3.54 1.05
C ALA A 21 -11.01 2.79 1.67
N ASP A 22 -10.27 2.03 0.87
CA ASP A 22 -9.17 1.19 1.35
C ASP A 22 -8.17 0.95 0.20
N GLU A 23 -7.02 0.38 0.55
CA GLU A 23 -5.95 -0.07 -0.35
C GLU A 23 -6.46 -0.82 -1.59
N SER A 24 -7.54 -1.59 -1.43
CA SER A 24 -8.17 -2.39 -2.48
C SER A 24 -9.03 -1.58 -3.47
N THR A 25 -9.57 -0.43 -3.07
CA THR A 25 -10.47 0.40 -3.89
C THR A 25 -9.79 1.65 -4.45
N HIS A 26 -8.51 1.86 -4.14
CA HIS A 26 -7.68 3.00 -4.57
C HIS A 26 -8.28 4.37 -4.24
N LYS A 27 -9.13 4.43 -3.21
CA LYS A 27 -9.70 5.67 -2.67
C LYS A 27 -9.16 5.85 -1.27
N TYR A 28 -8.78 7.08 -0.94
CA TYR A 28 -8.22 7.43 0.37
C TYR A 28 -8.87 8.73 0.84
N ALA A 29 -9.14 8.82 2.14
CA ALA A 29 -9.49 10.05 2.81
C ALA A 29 -8.25 10.92 3.06
N ASP A 30 -8.46 12.23 3.19
CA ASP A 30 -7.39 13.18 3.50
C ASP A 30 -6.75 12.81 4.85
N GLY A 31 -5.41 12.65 4.87
CA GLY A 31 -4.64 12.21 6.05
C GLY A 31 -4.58 10.69 6.26
N GLU A 32 -5.24 9.89 5.43
CA GLU A 32 -5.21 8.42 5.56
C GLU A 32 -3.84 7.83 5.23
N VAL A 33 -3.43 6.77 5.92
CA VAL A 33 -2.16 6.09 5.70
C VAL A 33 -2.19 5.32 4.37
N VAL A 34 -1.25 5.62 3.50
CA VAL A 34 -1.05 4.93 2.22
C VAL A 34 0.06 3.90 2.39
N LYS A 35 -0.25 2.63 2.18
CA LYS A 35 0.76 1.57 2.18
C LYS A 35 1.56 1.58 0.88
N LEU A 36 2.87 1.68 1.00
CA LEU A 36 3.80 1.53 -0.11
C LEU A 36 4.41 0.13 -0.08
N TYR A 37 4.24 -0.59 -1.19
CA TYR A 37 4.86 -1.89 -1.39
C TYR A 37 6.08 -1.78 -2.30
N VAL A 38 7.19 -2.37 -1.88
CA VAL A 38 8.42 -2.52 -2.65
C VAL A 38 8.57 -3.94 -3.14
N ASN A 39 9.35 -4.13 -4.21
CA ASN A 39 9.56 -5.43 -4.83
C ASN A 39 11.04 -5.67 -5.12
N LYS A 40 11.56 -5.01 -6.16
CA LYS A 40 12.93 -5.21 -6.63
C LYS A 40 13.66 -3.90 -6.91
N VAL A 41 14.98 -3.97 -6.86
CA VAL A 41 15.91 -2.87 -7.16
C VAL A 41 16.99 -3.38 -8.10
N GLY A 42 17.51 -2.49 -8.94
CA GLY A 42 18.57 -2.81 -9.89
C GLY A 42 19.38 -1.57 -10.25
N PRO A 43 20.63 -1.74 -10.67
CA PRO A 43 21.48 -0.64 -11.11
C PRO A 43 21.00 -0.06 -12.46
N TYR A 44 21.02 1.27 -12.60
CA TYR A 44 20.65 1.94 -13.85
C TYR A 44 21.46 1.49 -15.07
N ASN A 45 22.74 1.12 -14.85
CA ASN A 45 23.64 0.72 -15.93
C ASN A 45 23.41 -0.72 -16.42
N ASN A 46 22.67 -1.54 -15.67
CA ASN A 46 22.38 -2.92 -16.03
C ASN A 46 20.95 -3.30 -15.63
N PRO A 47 19.94 -2.93 -16.43
CA PRO A 47 18.53 -3.23 -16.14
C PRO A 47 18.18 -4.73 -16.17
N GLN A 48 19.10 -5.60 -16.61
CA GLN A 48 18.94 -7.06 -16.51
C GLN A 48 19.24 -7.58 -15.09
N GLU A 49 19.94 -6.80 -14.27
CA GLU A 49 20.25 -7.13 -12.91
C GLU A 49 19.15 -6.58 -12.01
N THR A 50 18.55 -7.48 -11.23
CA THR A 50 17.39 -7.16 -10.42
C THR A 50 17.46 -8.02 -9.15
N TYR A 51 17.50 -7.37 -8.01
CA TYR A 51 17.54 -7.96 -6.68
C TYR A 51 16.27 -7.66 -5.92
N ASN A 52 15.94 -8.47 -4.92
CA ASN A 52 14.83 -8.12 -4.04
C ASN A 52 15.19 -6.87 -3.23
N TYR A 53 14.22 -6.00 -2.99
CA TYR A 53 14.46 -4.68 -2.38
C TYR A 53 15.26 -4.80 -1.07
N TYR A 54 14.82 -5.66 -0.15
CA TYR A 54 15.50 -5.89 1.14
C TYR A 54 16.60 -6.95 1.10
N GLU A 55 17.09 -7.35 -0.07
CA GLU A 55 18.26 -8.23 -0.15
C GLU A 55 19.54 -7.42 0.09
N LEU A 56 19.57 -6.18 -0.39
CA LEU A 56 20.71 -5.29 -0.28
C LEU A 56 20.73 -4.59 1.09
N PRO A 57 21.91 -4.43 1.71
CA PRO A 57 22.03 -3.91 3.07
C PRO A 57 21.66 -2.42 3.19
N PHE A 58 21.70 -1.66 2.11
CA PHE A 58 21.37 -0.23 2.10
C PHE A 58 19.89 0.08 1.89
N CYS A 59 19.09 -0.91 1.47
CA CYS A 59 17.64 -0.74 1.29
C CYS A 59 16.84 -1.12 2.56
N LYS A 60 17.52 -1.56 3.62
CA LYS A 60 16.88 -1.91 4.89
C LYS A 60 16.89 -0.69 5.82
N PRO A 61 15.74 -0.32 6.40
CA PRO A 61 15.72 0.62 7.52
C PRO A 61 16.65 0.11 8.64
N PRO A 62 17.36 0.99 9.36
CA PRO A 62 18.14 0.61 10.54
C PRO A 62 17.30 -0.12 11.58
N GLU A 63 16.02 0.24 11.71
CA GLU A 63 15.06 -0.38 12.64
C GLU A 63 14.61 -1.79 12.17
N ALA A 64 14.78 -2.11 10.89
CA ALA A 64 14.40 -3.40 10.30
C ALA A 64 15.50 -4.48 10.44
N LEU A 65 16.64 -4.16 11.08
CA LEU A 65 17.69 -5.12 11.44
C LEU A 65 17.22 -6.10 12.53
N GLY A 66 16.31 -7.01 12.18
CA GLY A 66 15.82 -8.07 13.08
C GLY A 66 14.39 -8.53 12.81
N HIS A 67 13.60 -7.75 12.08
CA HIS A 67 12.20 -8.09 11.76
C HIS A 67 12.07 -8.57 10.31
N LYS A 68 11.28 -9.64 10.10
CA LYS A 68 10.93 -10.08 8.74
C LYS A 68 9.88 -9.11 8.19
N PRO A 69 10.11 -8.49 7.01
CA PRO A 69 9.17 -7.52 6.48
C PRO A 69 7.87 -8.23 6.07
N LYS A 70 6.74 -7.53 6.21
CA LYS A 70 5.42 -8.07 5.90
C LYS A 70 5.25 -8.21 4.39
N ARG A 71 4.88 -9.40 3.93
CA ARG A 71 4.72 -9.74 2.51
C ARG A 71 3.24 -9.85 2.18
N LYS A 72 2.87 -9.31 1.02
CA LYS A 72 1.54 -9.39 0.43
C LYS A 72 1.65 -10.06 -0.94
N TRP A 73 0.69 -10.93 -1.24
CA TRP A 73 0.54 -11.48 -2.57
C TRP A 73 -0.24 -10.51 -3.44
N GLY A 74 0.31 -10.18 -4.61
CA GLY A 74 -0.38 -9.40 -5.63
C GLY A 74 -1.42 -10.22 -6.39
N GLY A 75 -1.86 -9.70 -7.53
CA GLY A 75 -2.70 -10.45 -8.46
C GLY A 75 -1.95 -11.63 -9.09
N LEU A 76 -2.69 -12.49 -9.80
CA LEU A 76 -2.11 -13.66 -10.47
C LEU A 76 -0.97 -13.29 -11.43
N GLY A 77 -1.08 -12.17 -12.14
CA GLY A 77 -0.06 -11.69 -13.07
C GLY A 77 1.26 -11.34 -12.36
N GLU A 78 1.18 -10.62 -11.25
CA GLU A 78 2.32 -10.28 -10.42
C GLU A 78 3.02 -11.52 -9.87
N VAL A 79 2.24 -12.50 -9.40
CA VAL A 79 2.79 -13.77 -8.89
C VAL A 79 3.53 -14.53 -9.98
N LEU A 80 2.97 -14.61 -11.20
CA LEU A 80 3.61 -15.30 -12.32
C LEU A 80 4.90 -14.61 -12.81
N GLN A 81 5.00 -13.30 -12.66
CA GLN A 81 6.24 -12.56 -12.90
C GLN A 81 7.29 -12.76 -11.79
N GLY A 82 6.93 -13.47 -10.72
CA GLY A 82 7.77 -13.62 -9.53
C GLY A 82 7.97 -12.28 -8.82
N ASN A 83 6.95 -11.41 -8.86
CA ASN A 83 6.93 -10.18 -8.09
C ASN A 83 6.44 -10.46 -6.69
N GLU A 84 6.98 -9.71 -5.76
CA GLU A 84 6.63 -9.80 -4.37
C GLU A 84 6.36 -8.42 -3.82
N LEU A 85 5.22 -8.25 -3.16
CA LEU A 85 4.87 -6.98 -2.53
C LEU A 85 5.31 -7.05 -1.09
N ILE A 86 6.36 -6.31 -0.76
CA ILE A 86 6.88 -6.21 0.60
C ILE A 86 6.53 -4.83 1.13
N ASP A 87 5.95 -4.76 2.33
CA ASP A 87 5.65 -3.49 2.98
C ASP A 87 6.95 -2.69 3.17
N SER A 88 6.98 -1.46 2.68
CA SER A 88 8.15 -0.57 2.77
C SER A 88 8.41 -0.06 4.19
N GLU A 89 7.40 -0.12 5.06
CA GLU A 89 7.37 0.48 6.40
C GLU A 89 7.50 2.02 6.41
N ILE A 90 7.51 2.65 5.22
CA ILE A 90 7.52 4.10 5.08
C ILE A 90 6.12 4.65 5.36
N GLN A 91 6.01 5.56 6.33
CA GLN A 91 4.75 6.22 6.65
C GLN A 91 4.45 7.33 5.64
N ILE A 92 3.44 7.09 4.79
CA ILE A 92 2.94 8.05 3.81
C ILE A 92 1.48 8.34 4.16
N GLN A 93 1.10 9.62 4.17
CA GLN A 93 -0.27 10.06 4.44
C GLN A 93 -0.84 10.77 3.21
N PHE A 94 -2.05 10.39 2.80
CA PHE A 94 -2.70 10.92 1.60
C PHE A 94 -3.00 12.42 1.74
N LYS A 95 -2.63 13.22 0.72
CA LYS A 95 -2.77 14.69 0.70
C LYS A 95 -2.19 15.43 1.91
N SER A 96 -1.23 14.82 2.60
CA SER A 96 -0.45 15.47 3.64
C SER A 96 0.87 15.99 3.07
N GLU A 97 1.48 16.97 3.74
CA GLU A 97 2.85 17.36 3.41
C GLU A 97 3.83 16.27 3.85
N CYS A 98 4.68 15.82 2.93
CA CYS A 98 5.79 14.96 3.27
C CYS A 98 6.85 15.76 4.02
N THR A 99 6.94 15.60 5.33
CA THR A 99 8.10 16.07 6.09
C THR A 99 9.29 15.19 5.73
N ARG A 100 10.38 15.79 5.25
CA ARG A 100 11.63 15.05 5.01
C ARG A 100 12.14 14.58 6.38
N ASN A 101 12.06 13.29 6.64
CA ASN A 101 12.79 12.69 7.74
C ASN A 101 14.28 12.77 7.36
N GLU A 102 15.04 13.61 8.05
CA GLU A 102 16.49 13.68 7.86
C GLU A 102 17.10 12.35 8.29
N GLU A 103 17.93 11.78 7.42
CA GLU A 103 18.67 10.55 7.69
C GLU A 103 19.61 10.80 8.87
N PRO A 104 19.60 9.98 9.93
CA PRO A 104 20.55 10.13 11.03
C PRO A 104 21.94 9.80 10.50
N THR A 105 22.78 10.83 10.41
CA THR A 105 24.22 10.75 10.08
C THR A 105 24.99 9.82 11.00
#